data_AF-A0A7C2WGX9-F1
#
_entry.id   AF-A0A7C2WGX9-F1
#
_cell.length_a   1.000
_cell.length_b   1.000
_cell.length_c   1.000
_cell.angle_alpha   90.00
_cell.angle_beta   90.00
_cell.angle_gamma   90.00
#
_symmetry.space_group_name_H-M   'P 1'
#
loop_
_entity.id
_entity.type
_entity.pdbx_description
1 polymer ?
#
loop_
_entity_poly.entity_id
_entity_poly.type
_entity_poly.pdbx_seq_one_letter_code
_entity_poly.pdbx_strand_id
1 'polypeptide(L)' 'MVKFKLKMNRFGQLYMPVELRKELGMKLEAIANVRAVLIFPKGLKASDVLKSVKVIVADLKHRAQLEESHEETCKNGKN' A
#
# COMPACT_ATOMS: atom_id res chain seq x y z
N MET A 1 -6.28 -6.11 -5.06
CA MET A 1 -5.92 -4.69 -5.26
C MET A 1 -4.80 -4.52 -6.29
N VAL A 2 -4.60 -3.31 -6.86
CA VAL A 2 -3.54 -2.99 -7.86
C VAL A 2 -2.36 -2.27 -7.20
N LYS A 3 -1.12 -2.58 -7.63
CA LYS A 3 0.11 -1.91 -7.16
C LYS A 3 0.47 -0.76 -8.10
N PHE A 4 0.50 0.46 -7.58
CA PHE A 4 0.95 1.64 -8.33
C PHE A 4 2.46 1.84 -8.18
N LYS A 5 3.13 2.18 -9.28
CA LYS A 5 4.52 2.65 -9.23
C LYS A 5 4.52 4.12 -8.86
N LEU A 6 5.05 4.44 -7.70
CA LEU A 6 5.22 5.81 -7.24
C LEU A 6 6.65 6.27 -7.50
N LYS A 7 6.81 7.55 -7.82
CA LYS A 7 8.12 8.20 -7.99
C LYS A 7 8.19 9.41 -7.08
N MET A 8 9.34 9.57 -6.44
CA MET A 8 9.66 10.76 -5.67
C MET A 8 10.67 11.58 -6.45
N ASN A 9 10.49 12.90 -6.50
CA ASN A 9 11.49 13.78 -7.10
C ASN A 9 12.61 14.10 -6.10
N ARG A 10 13.65 14.81 -6.57
CA ARG A 10 14.81 15.21 -5.73
C ARG A 10 14.45 16.09 -4.53
N PHE A 11 13.25 16.66 -4.50
CA PHE A 11 12.74 17.52 -3.44
C PHE A 11 11.83 16.78 -2.46
N GLY A 12 11.74 15.45 -2.56
CA GLY A 12 10.89 14.65 -1.68
C GLY A 12 9.40 14.67 -2.03
N GLN A 13 9.02 15.20 -3.19
CA GLN A 13 7.61 15.25 -3.59
C GLN A 13 7.21 13.93 -4.26
N LEU A 14 6.13 13.33 -3.78
CA LEU A 14 5.54 12.11 -4.32
C LEU A 14 4.59 12.45 -5.48
N TYR A 15 4.87 11.90 -6.67
CA TYR A 15 3.93 12.01 -7.78
C TYR A 15 2.80 10.99 -7.64
N MET A 16 1.57 11.48 -7.45
CA MET A 16 0.37 10.66 -7.34
C MET A 16 -0.29 10.47 -8.73
N PRO A 17 -0.45 9.22 -9.21
CA PRO A 17 -1.21 8.90 -10.42
C PRO A 17 -2.60 9.55 -10.44
N VAL A 18 -3.11 9.83 -11.64
CA VAL A 18 -4.39 10.54 -11.81
C VAL A 18 -5.56 9.78 -11.20
N GLU A 19 -5.51 8.45 -11.24
CA GLU A 19 -6.50 7.54 -10.68
C GLU A 19 -6.57 7.72 -9.16
N LEU A 20 -5.43 7.74 -8.47
CA LEU A 20 -5.38 7.95 -7.03
C LEU A 20 -5.83 9.36 -6.64
N ARG A 21 -5.52 10.37 -7.45
CA ARG A 21 -5.98 11.75 -7.20
C ARG A 21 -7.49 11.90 -7.36
N LYS A 22 -8.10 11.19 -8.31
CA LYS A 22 -9.56 11.21 -8.50
C LYS A 22 -10.29 10.57 -7.32
N GLU A 23 -9.77 9.47 -6.79
CA GLU A 23 -10.39 8.75 -5.67
C GLU A 23 -10.16 9.43 -4.31
N LEU A 24 -8.93 9.87 -4.02
CA LEU A 24 -8.56 10.42 -2.70
C LEU A 24 -8.76 11.93 -2.60
N GLY A 25 -8.92 12.61 -3.73
CA GLY A 25 -8.99 14.06 -3.80
C GLY A 25 -7.64 14.76 -3.58
N MET A 26 -7.71 16.07 -3.34
CA MET A 26 -6.53 16.96 -3.31
C MET A 26 -6.02 17.27 -1.89
N LYS A 27 -6.85 17.07 -0.86
CA LYS A 27 -6.50 17.33 0.53
C LYS A 27 -6.29 16.00 1.24
N LEU A 28 -5.04 15.71 1.59
CA LEU A 28 -4.63 14.42 2.12
C LEU A 28 -3.98 14.58 3.50
N GLU A 29 -4.11 13.54 4.30
CA GLU A 29 -3.39 13.30 5.53
C GLU A 29 -2.59 12.01 5.39
N ALA A 30 -1.49 11.91 6.15
CA ALA A 30 -0.63 10.74 6.10
C ALA A 30 -0.20 10.31 7.50
N ILE A 31 -0.17 9.00 7.72
CA ILE A 31 0.40 8.37 8.91
C ILE A 31 1.52 7.44 8.43
N ALA A 32 2.74 7.68 8.89
CA ALA A 32 3.92 6.94 8.47
C ALA A 32 4.58 6.21 9.63
N ASN A 33 5.25 5.10 9.30
CA ASN A 33 6.25 4.46 10.15
C ASN A 33 7.53 4.19 9.34
N VAL A 34 8.51 3.51 9.95
CA VAL A 34 9.82 3.22 9.33
C VAL A 34 9.73 2.47 7.99
N ARG A 35 8.64 1.74 7.73
CA ARG A 35 8.52 0.84 6.56
C ARG A 35 7.36 1.16 5.61
N ALA A 36 6.40 1.96 6.03
CA ALA A 36 5.17 2.19 5.29
C ALA A 36 4.53 3.56 5.61
N VAL A 37 3.74 4.05 4.68
CA VAL A 37 2.89 5.23 4.87
C VAL A 37 1.47 4.92 4.41
N LEU A 38 0.49 5.35 5.21
CA LEU A 38 -0.92 5.38 4.86
C LEU A 38 -1.28 6.80 4.46
N ILE A 39 -1.85 6.98 3.26
CA ILE A 39 -2.29 8.28 2.74
C ILE A 39 -3.80 8.20 2.53
N PHE A 40 -4.56 9.16 3.05
CA PHE A 40 -6.02 9.17 3.02
C PHE A 40 -6.58 10.60 2.96
N PRO A 41 -7.86 10.80 2.56
CA PRO A 41 -8.48 12.12 2.54
C PRO A 41 -8.47 12.82 3.90
N LYS A 42 -8.20 14.12 3.89
CA LYS A 42 -8.12 14.95 5.09
C LYS A 42 -9.45 14.98 5.85
N GLY A 43 -9.39 14.83 7.18
CA GLY A 43 -10.54 14.98 8.07
C GLY A 43 -11.38 13.71 8.25
N LEU A 44 -10.91 12.57 7.74
CA LEU A 44 -11.53 11.29 8.05
C LEU A 44 -11.26 10.86 9.48
N LYS A 45 -12.25 10.22 10.11
CA LYS A 45 -12.07 9.61 11.43
C LYS A 45 -11.17 8.38 11.31
N ALA A 46 -10.31 8.19 12.30
CA ALA A 46 -9.42 7.03 12.36
C ALA A 46 -10.17 5.68 12.25
N SER A 47 -11.40 5.61 12.79
CA SER A 47 -12.26 4.43 12.69
C SER A 47 -12.62 4.06 11.25
N ASP A 48 -12.84 5.05 10.37
CA ASP A 48 -13.22 4.82 8.98
C ASP A 48 -11.99 4.48 8.14
N VAL A 49 -10.86 5.14 8.40
CA VAL A 49 -9.56 4.77 7.81
C VAL A 49 -9.22 3.31 8.16
N LEU A 50 -9.43 2.90 9.41
CA LEU A 50 -9.14 1.54 9.86
C LEU A 50 -9.98 0.48 9.13
N LYS A 51 -11.24 0.78 8.76
CA LYS A 51 -12.07 -0.14 7.96
C LYS A 51 -11.41 -0.43 6.61
N SER A 52 -10.93 0.60 5.92
CA SER A 52 -10.23 0.44 4.63
C SER A 52 -8.89 -0.28 4.79
N VAL A 53 -8.13 0.06 5.84
CA VAL A 53 -6.84 -0.58 6.13
C VAL A 53 -6.99 -2.08 6.36
N LYS A 54 -8.08 -2.55 6.98
CA LYS A 54 -8.33 -3.99 7.18
C LYS A 54 -8.39 -4.76 5.84
N VAL A 55 -9.00 -4.18 4.82
CA VAL A 55 -9.05 -4.78 3.46
C VAL A 55 -7.64 -4.85 2.86
N ILE A 56 -6.86 -3.76 3.00
CA ILE A 56 -5.48 -3.71 2.52
C ILE A 56 -4.61 -4.76 3.21
N VAL A 57 -4.73 -4.89 4.53
CA VAL A 57 -3.98 -5.87 5.33
C VAL A 57 -4.36 -7.30 4.93
N ALA A 58 -5.63 -7.59 4.65
CA ALA A 58 -6.06 -8.92 4.21
C ALA A 58 -5.42 -9.31 2.85
N ASP A 59 -5.41 -8.39 1.88
CA ASP A 59 -4.76 -8.60 0.57
C ASP A 59 -3.23 -8.75 0.73
N LEU A 60 -2.59 -7.95 1.60
CA LEU A 60 -1.15 -8.08 1.87
C LEU A 60 -0.78 -9.41 2.53
N LYS A 61 -1.58 -9.89 3.49
CA LYS A 61 -1.38 -11.22 4.10
C LYS A 61 -1.48 -12.32 3.07
N HIS A 62 -2.47 -12.24 2.18
CA HIS A 62 -2.63 -13.22 1.12
C HIS A 62 -1.41 -13.23 0.17
N ARG A 63 -0.87 -12.06 -0.20
CA ARG A 63 0.35 -11.98 -1.03
C ARG A 63 1.57 -12.55 -0.32
N ALA A 64 1.77 -12.25 0.95
CA ALA A 64 2.90 -12.76 1.72
C ALA A 64 2.90 -14.30 1.75
N GLN A 65 1.73 -14.92 1.94
CA GLN A 65 1.59 -16.38 1.88
C GLN A 65 1.97 -16.96 0.50
N LEU A 66 1.60 -16.28 -0.59
CA LEU A 66 1.96 -16.70 -1.95
C LEU A 66 3.46 -16.56 -2.21
N GLU A 67 4.09 -15.52 -1.69
CA GLU A 67 5.54 -15.32 -1.77
C GLU A 67 6.30 -16.42 -1.00
N GLU A 68 5.88 -16.75 0.22
CA GLU A 68 6.47 -17.80 1.06
C GLU A 68 6.34 -19.19 0.42
N SER A 69 5.17 -19.55 -0.09
CA SER A 69 4.92 -20.84 -0.75
C SER A 69 5.66 -21.02 -2.10
N HIS A 70 5.91 -19.93 -2.83
CA HIS A 70 6.77 -19.95 -4.03
C HIS A 70 8.25 -20.14 -3.69
N GLU A 71 8.73 -19.59 -2.58
CA GLU A 71 10.11 -19.79 -2.13
C GLU A 71 10.38 -21.25 -1.71
N GLU A 72 9.40 -21.94 -1.14
CA GLU A 72 9.50 -23.34 -0.72
C GLU A 72 9.53 -24.31 -1.92
N THR A 73 8.71 -24.07 -2.94
CA THR A 73 8.67 -24.90 -4.16
C THR A 73 9.92 -24.77 -5.02
N CYS A 74 10.55 -23.58 -5.09
CA CYS A 74 11.84 -23.40 -5.79
C CYS A 74 13.04 -24.02 -5.05
N LYS A 75 12.98 -24.20 -3.73
CA LYS A 75 14.03 -24.89 -2.96
C LYS A 75 13.96 -26.41 -3.12
N ASN A 76 12.76 -26.98 -3.25
CA ASN A 76 12.57 -28.43 -3.39
C ASN A 76 12.76 -28.98 -4.81
N GLY A 77 12.80 -28.13 -5.84
CA GLY A 77 13.05 -28.54 -7.24
C GLY A 77 14.54 -28.57 -7.65
N LYS A 78 15.47 -28.48 -6.69
CA LYS A 78 16.93 -28.49 -6.93
C LYS A 78 17.67 -29.69 -6.33
N ASN A 79 16.95 -30.70 -5.84
CA ASN A 79 17.50 -31.97 -5.37
C ASN A 79 17.25 -33.09 -6.38
#